data_AF-A0ABD5DDK1-F1
#
_entry.id   AF-A0ABD5DDK1-F1
#
_cell.length_a   1.000
_cell.length_b   1.000
_cell.length_c   1.000
_cell.angle_alpha   90.00
_cell.angle_beta   90.00
_cell.angle_gamma   90.00
#
_symmetry.space_group_name_H-M   'P 1'
#
loop_
_entity.id
_entity.type
_entity.pdbx_description
1 polymer ?
#
loop_
_entity_poly.entity_id
_entity_poly.type
_entity_poly.pdbx_seq_one_letter_code
_entity_poly.pdbx_strand_id
1 'polypeptide(L)'
;GETIHARLVIGADGANSQVREMAGIGVHAWQYQQSCMLISVECADDPGDSTWQQFTPSGPRAFLPLFDHWASLVWYDAPARIRQLQSMTMAQLQQEIASHFPARLG
;
A
#
# COMPACT_ATOMS: atom_id res chain seq x y z
N GLY A 1 26.75 -24.45 -2.47
CA GLY A 1 25.49 -24.56 -1.73
C GLY A 1 25.21 -26.01 -1.41
N GLU A 2 24.29 -26.26 -0.49
CA GLU A 2 23.82 -27.61 -0.13
C GLU A 2 22.71 -28.07 -1.10
N THR A 3 22.63 -29.38 -1.36
CA THR A 3 21.57 -29.98 -2.20
C THR A 3 20.62 -30.77 -1.31
N ILE A 4 19.32 -30.46 -1.39
CA ILE A 4 18.27 -31.13 -0.62
C ILE A 4 17.37 -31.90 -1.59
N HIS A 5 17.14 -33.18 -1.31
CA HIS A 5 16.19 -34.01 -2.05
C HIS A 5 14.83 -34.00 -1.34
N ALA A 6 13.76 -33.70 -2.08
CA ALA A 6 12.39 -33.69 -1.56
C ALA A 6 11.42 -34.35 -2.53
N ARG A 7 10.31 -34.89 -2.01
CA ARG A 7 9.23 -35.47 -2.82
C ARG A 7 8.32 -34.41 -3.45
N LEU A 8 8.27 -33.22 -2.85
CA LEU A 8 7.44 -32.10 -3.25
C LEU A 8 8.17 -30.79 -2.92
N VAL A 9 8.03 -29.80 -3.80
CA VAL A 9 8.50 -28.43 -3.60
C VAL A 9 7.30 -27.49 -3.75
N ILE A 10 7.17 -26.51 -2.85
CA ILE A 10 6.13 -25.46 -2.90
C ILE A 10 6.82 -24.11 -3.11
N GLY A 11 6.46 -23.40 -4.18
CA GLY A 11 6.90 -22.02 -4.42
C GLY A 11 6.05 -21.03 -3.63
N ALA A 12 6.60 -20.46 -2.57
CA ALA A 12 5.98 -19.41 -1.74
C ALA A 12 6.86 -18.15 -1.70
N ASP A 13 7.57 -17.88 -2.80
CA ASP A 13 8.63 -16.87 -2.97
C ASP A 13 8.16 -15.61 -3.73
N GLY A 14 6.86 -15.33 -3.69
CA GLY A 14 6.27 -14.08 -4.17
C GLY A 14 6.13 -13.96 -5.70
N ALA A 15 5.86 -12.73 -6.16
CA ALA A 15 5.55 -12.46 -7.57
C ALA A 15 6.72 -12.81 -8.53
N ASN A 16 7.97 -12.69 -8.07
CA ASN A 16 9.18 -13.00 -8.84
C ASN A 16 9.73 -14.40 -8.50
N SER A 17 8.83 -15.38 -8.34
CA SER A 17 9.17 -16.75 -7.94
C SER A 17 10.18 -17.43 -8.87
N GLN A 18 11.30 -17.87 -8.29
CA GLN A 18 12.30 -18.71 -8.98
C GLN A 18 11.77 -20.14 -9.16
N VAL A 19 10.99 -20.65 -8.20
CA VAL A 19 10.38 -21.98 -8.32
C VAL A 19 9.46 -22.04 -9.53
N ARG A 20 8.64 -21.01 -9.74
CA ARG A 20 7.75 -20.90 -10.90
C ARG A 20 8.53 -20.82 -12.21
N GLU A 21 9.61 -20.03 -12.25
CA GLU A 21 10.48 -19.89 -13.41
C GLU A 21 11.15 -21.22 -13.78
N MET A 22 11.74 -21.92 -12.81
CA MET A 22 12.36 -23.23 -13.00
C MET A 22 11.35 -24.30 -13.45
N ALA A 23 10.09 -24.19 -13.04
CA ALA A 23 9.00 -25.07 -13.48
C ALA A 23 8.45 -24.72 -14.87
N GLY A 24 8.91 -23.63 -15.50
CA GLY A 24 8.44 -23.19 -16.82
C GLY A 24 6.99 -22.68 -16.84
N ILE A 25 6.48 -22.23 -15.69
CA ILE A 25 5.10 -21.77 -15.57
C ILE A 25 5.02 -20.27 -15.92
N GLY A 26 4.31 -19.95 -17.00
CA GLY A 26 4.10 -18.58 -17.45
C GLY A 26 3.24 -17.73 -16.50
N VAL A 27 3.27 -16.40 -16.68
CA VAL A 27 2.49 -15.43 -15.90
C VAL A 27 1.64 -14.58 -16.84
N HIS A 28 0.37 -14.42 -16.49
CA HIS A 28 -0.48 -13.36 -17.04
C HIS A 28 -0.52 -12.22 -16.04
N ALA A 29 -0.06 -11.03 -16.46
CA ALA A 29 -0.04 -9.84 -15.63
C ALA A 29 -0.87 -8.72 -16.28
N TRP A 30 -1.58 -7.97 -15.45
CA TRP A 30 -2.30 -6.77 -15.85
C TRP A 30 -1.78 -5.60 -15.05
N GLN A 31 -1.40 -4.54 -15.74
CA GLN A 31 -1.06 -3.28 -15.09
C GLN A 31 -2.37 -2.57 -14.74
N TYR A 32 -2.67 -2.44 -13.45
CA TYR A 32 -3.79 -1.62 -13.01
C TYR A 32 -3.58 -0.16 -13.41
N GLN A 33 -4.67 0.52 -13.78
CA GLN A 33 -4.69 1.95 -14.11
C GLN A 33 -4.55 2.85 -12.86
N GLN A 34 -4.38 2.26 -11.69
CA GLN A 34 -4.21 2.92 -10.40
C GLN A 34 -2.90 2.49 -9.74
N SER A 35 -2.37 3.36 -8.90
CA SER A 35 -1.26 3.06 -7.98
C SER A 35 -1.71 3.42 -6.57
N CYS A 36 -1.03 2.86 -5.58
CA CYS A 36 -1.32 3.09 -4.17
C CYS A 36 -0.08 3.64 -3.47
N MET A 37 -0.26 4.72 -2.71
CA MET A 37 0.74 5.22 -1.77
C MET A 37 0.33 4.85 -0.35
N LEU A 38 1.28 4.29 0.41
CA LEU A 38 1.13 4.09 1.86
C LEU A 38 1.88 5.20 2.57
N ILE A 39 1.24 5.81 3.56
CA ILE A 39 1.81 6.92 4.34
C ILE A 39 1.65 6.58 5.81
N SER A 40 2.76 6.43 6.53
CA SER A 40 2.71 6.33 8.00
C SER A 40 2.63 7.74 8.57
N VAL A 41 1.62 7.98 9.41
CA VAL A 41 1.39 9.28 10.05
C VAL A 41 1.31 9.08 11.56
N GLU A 42 1.81 10.07 12.28
CA GLU A 42 1.56 10.23 13.71
C GLU A 42 0.34 11.15 13.87
N CYS A 43 -0.66 10.67 14.60
CA CYS A 43 -1.90 11.35 14.92
C CYS A 43 -1.72 12.20 16.18
N ALA A 44 -2.46 13.30 16.26
CA ALA A 44 -2.44 14.14 17.46
C ALA A 44 -3.25 13.49 18.59
N ASP A 45 -4.36 12.85 18.22
CA ASP A 45 -5.24 12.13 19.13
C ASP A 45 -5.05 10.61 18.98
N ASP A 46 -5.75 9.83 19.81
CA ASP A 46 -5.79 8.37 19.67
C ASP A 46 -6.45 7.98 18.33
N PRO A 47 -5.76 7.24 17.43
CA PRO A 47 -6.31 6.85 16.14
C PRO A 47 -7.50 5.88 16.24
N GLY A 48 -7.73 5.29 17.42
CA GLY A 48 -8.85 4.39 17.70
C GLY A 48 -8.65 2.97 17.17
N ASP A 49 -9.73 2.18 17.14
CA ASP A 49 -9.72 0.76 16.74
C ASP A 49 -10.36 0.50 15.38
N SER A 50 -10.91 1.54 14.76
CA SER A 50 -11.78 1.44 13.61
C SER A 50 -11.07 1.86 12.33
N THR A 51 -11.01 0.96 11.36
CA THR A 51 -10.55 1.31 10.00
C THR A 51 -11.63 2.12 9.28
N TRP A 52 -11.20 3.18 8.61
CA TRP A 52 -12.09 4.01 7.80
C TRP A 52 -11.70 3.93 6.34
N GLN A 53 -12.69 3.92 5.44
CA GLN A 53 -12.45 3.98 4.00
C GLN A 53 -13.53 4.82 3.30
N GLN A 54 -13.08 5.69 2.40
CA GLN A 54 -13.93 6.41 1.44
C GLN A 54 -13.59 5.98 0.02
N PHE A 55 -14.63 5.77 -0.78
CA PHE A 55 -14.50 5.59 -2.21
C PHE A 55 -14.63 6.92 -2.93
N THR A 56 -13.65 7.23 -3.78
CA THR A 56 -13.66 8.40 -4.65
C THR A 56 -13.57 7.96 -6.11
N PRO A 57 -13.90 8.83 -7.09
CA PRO A 57 -13.72 8.50 -8.50
C PRO A 57 -12.28 8.13 -8.89
N SER A 58 -11.26 8.66 -8.18
CA SER A 58 -9.85 8.36 -8.47
C SER A 58 -9.34 7.10 -7.78
N GLY A 59 -10.08 6.58 -6.80
CA GLY A 59 -9.72 5.39 -6.04
C GLY A 59 -10.15 5.48 -4.56
N PRO A 60 -10.09 4.38 -3.82
CA PRO A 60 -10.33 4.41 -2.39
C PRO A 60 -9.22 5.14 -1.63
N ARG A 61 -9.59 5.74 -0.50
CA ARG A 61 -8.67 6.27 0.50
C ARG A 61 -9.05 5.67 1.85
N ALA A 62 -8.07 5.13 2.56
CA ALA A 62 -8.31 4.48 3.84
C ALA A 62 -7.38 4.99 4.93
N PHE A 63 -7.87 4.93 6.17
CA PHE A 63 -7.15 5.22 7.39
C PHE A 63 -7.17 3.96 8.24
N LEU A 64 -5.99 3.44 8.57
CA LEU A 64 -5.82 2.23 9.35
C LEU A 64 -5.09 2.61 10.64
N PRO A 65 -5.78 2.60 11.80
CA PRO A 65 -5.12 2.77 13.09
C PRO A 65 -4.02 1.73 13.29
N LEU A 66 -2.88 2.15 13.83
CA LEU A 66 -1.78 1.30 14.26
C LEU A 66 -1.59 1.46 15.78
N PHE A 67 -0.50 0.89 16.31
CA PHE A 67 -0.17 1.02 17.72
C PHE A 67 0.24 2.46 18.09
N ASP A 68 0.06 2.82 19.35
CA ASP A 68 0.27 4.18 19.89
C ASP A 68 -0.53 5.23 19.08
N HIS A 69 0.09 6.36 18.78
CA HIS A 69 -0.51 7.43 17.97
C HIS A 69 -0.21 7.26 16.48
N TRP A 70 0.06 6.06 15.99
CA TRP A 70 0.35 5.85 14.56
C TRP A 70 -0.87 5.42 13.78
N ALA A 71 -0.92 5.80 12.51
CA ALA A 71 -1.84 5.27 11.53
C ALA A 71 -1.18 5.10 10.16
N SER A 72 -1.75 4.23 9.33
CA SER A 72 -1.40 4.09 7.92
C SER A 72 -2.51 4.67 7.05
N LEU A 73 -2.18 5.68 6.26
CA LEU A 73 -3.03 6.15 5.18
C LEU A 73 -2.75 5.33 3.93
N VAL A 74 -3.81 4.86 3.31
CA VAL A 74 -3.78 4.14 2.03
C VAL A 74 -4.43 5.06 1.00
N TRP A 75 -3.67 5.53 0.03
CA TRP A 75 -4.16 6.47 -0.99
C TRP A 75 -4.02 5.85 -2.38
N TYR A 76 -5.16 5.47 -2.97
CA TYR A 76 -5.22 5.07 -4.38
C TYR A 76 -5.49 6.27 -5.28
N ASP A 77 -4.74 6.37 -6.36
CA ASP A 77 -4.97 7.37 -7.40
C ASP A 77 -4.31 6.95 -8.73
N ALA A 78 -4.44 7.78 -9.76
CA ALA A 78 -3.71 7.60 -11.00
C ALA A 78 -2.18 7.55 -10.75
N PRO A 79 -1.41 6.72 -11.47
CA PRO A 79 0.04 6.59 -11.25
C PRO A 79 0.81 7.90 -11.31
N ALA A 80 0.40 8.84 -12.16
CA ALA A 80 1.01 10.17 -12.25
C ALA A 80 0.76 11.02 -10.99
N ARG A 81 -0.45 10.95 -10.41
CA ARG A 81 -0.80 11.65 -9.18
C ARG A 81 -0.03 11.07 -7.99
N ILE A 82 0.08 9.75 -7.90
CA ILE A 82 0.89 9.10 -6.85
C ILE A 82 2.35 9.53 -6.93
N ARG A 83 2.95 9.54 -8.14
CA ARG A 83 4.33 10.06 -8.32
C ARG A 83 4.46 11.52 -7.90
N GLN A 84 3.46 12.35 -8.20
CA GLN A 84 3.45 13.75 -7.75
C GLN A 84 3.45 13.84 -6.22
N LEU A 85 2.55 13.12 -5.54
CA LEU A 85 2.46 13.09 -4.07
C LEU A 85 3.77 12.60 -3.44
N GLN A 86 4.41 11.56 -4.01
CA GLN A 86 5.71 11.06 -3.54
C GLN A 86 6.86 12.05 -3.70
N SER A 87 6.73 13.01 -4.63
CA SER A 87 7.77 14.04 -4.86
C SER A 87 7.59 15.30 -4.02
N MET A 88 6.49 15.41 -3.27
CA MET A 88 6.19 16.57 -2.44
C MET A 88 7.06 16.63 -1.18
N THR A 89 7.26 17.84 -0.66
CA THR A 89 7.79 18.00 0.70
C THR A 89 6.77 17.53 1.73
N MET A 90 7.22 17.23 2.95
CA MET A 90 6.32 16.79 4.02
C MET A 90 5.23 17.82 4.34
N ALA A 91 5.55 19.12 4.33
CA ALA A 91 4.57 20.18 4.56
C ALA A 91 3.49 20.22 3.47
N GLN A 92 3.88 20.06 2.19
CA GLN A 92 2.93 19.98 1.08
C GLN A 92 2.07 18.72 1.18
N LEU A 93 2.68 17.58 1.51
CA LEU A 93 1.97 16.31 1.67
C LEU A 93 0.97 16.37 2.84
N GLN A 94 1.32 17.01 3.96
CA GLN A 94 0.40 17.23 5.09
C GLN A 94 -0.83 18.04 4.67
N GLN A 95 -0.64 19.10 3.88
CA GLN A 95 -1.75 19.90 3.35
C GLN A 95 -2.65 19.09 2.39
N GLU A 96 -2.04 18.24 1.56
CA GLU A 96 -2.77 17.34 0.66
C GLU A 96 -3.57 16.29 1.42
N ILE A 97 -2.99 15.70 2.48
CA ILE A 97 -3.68 14.77 3.37
C ILE A 97 -4.88 15.46 4.03
N ALA A 98 -4.68 16.64 4.64
CA ALA A 98 -5.74 17.36 5.34
C ALA A 98 -6.91 17.77 4.43
N SER A 99 -6.67 17.97 3.13
CA SER A 99 -7.73 18.31 2.16
C SER A 99 -8.47 17.10 1.59
N HIS A 100 -7.89 15.90 1.68
CA HIS A 100 -8.42 14.69 1.04
C HIS A 100 -8.87 13.59 2.01
N PHE A 101 -8.49 13.69 3.29
CA PHE A 101 -8.97 12.85 4.38
C PHE A 101 -9.88 13.66 5.32
N PRO A 102 -10.95 13.08 5.88
CA PRO A 102 -11.81 13.76 6.83
C PRO A 102 -11.05 14.22 8.08
N ALA A 103 -11.29 15.45 8.52
CA ALA A 103 -10.69 16.03 9.73
C ALA A 103 -11.08 15.36 11.06
N ARG A 104 -11.97 14.37 11.02
CA ARG A 104 -12.41 13.58 12.19
C ARG A 104 -11.58 12.32 12.42
N LEU A 105 -10.55 12.08 11.62
CA LEU A 105 -9.71 10.89 11.68
C LEU A 105 -8.37 11.25 12.33
N GLY A 106 -8.03 10.56 13.42
CA GLY A 106 -6.83 10.84 14.22
C GLY A 106 -6.80 12.26 14.76
#